data_AF-A0A359JKW5-F1
#
_entry.id   AF-A0A359JKW5-F1
#
_cell.length_a   1.000
_cell.length_b   1.000
_cell.length_c   1.000
_cell.angle_alpha   90.00
_cell.angle_beta   90.00
_cell.angle_gamma   90.00
#
_symmetry.space_group_name_H-M   'P 1'
#
loop_
_entity.id
_entity.type
_entity.pdbx_description
1 polymer ?
#
loop_
_entity_poly.entity_id
_entity_poly.type
_entity_poly.pdbx_seq_one_letter_code
_entity_poly.pdbx_strand_id
1 'polypeptide(L)'
;MIFFYTSFEYSHKATFFAILMDLIAYGLSIAAIVFFVLAGKFGLWSVLTGILCIVLAIFFYFFLGKKAGASIAKKDFQKKIRTNPLVAYEYVNDGRASYEEIAAINPAFAEQYVVNDFGKLTRRKK
;
A
#
# COMPACT_ATOMS: atom_id res chain seq x y z
N MET A 1 0.53 18.91 11.01
CA MET A 1 -0.28 17.68 10.97
C MET A 1 0.48 16.65 10.17
N ILE A 2 0.76 15.47 10.74
CA ILE A 2 1.55 14.41 10.09
C ILE A 2 0.56 13.44 9.45
N PHE A 3 0.56 13.36 8.12
CA PHE A 3 -0.17 12.33 7.39
C PHE A 3 0.54 11.00 7.59
N PHE A 4 -0.05 10.09 8.37
CA PHE A 4 0.44 8.72 8.52
C PHE A 4 -0.06 7.85 7.36
N TYR A 5 0.33 8.18 6.12
CA TYR A 5 0.03 7.31 5.00
C TYR A 5 0.95 6.09 5.03
N THR A 6 0.41 4.91 4.74
CA THR A 6 1.21 3.70 4.63
C THR A 6 1.79 3.63 3.23
N SER A 7 3.11 3.86 3.09
CA SER A 7 3.80 3.68 1.82
C SER A 7 4.12 2.21 1.58
N PHE A 8 3.60 1.64 0.48
CA PHE A 8 3.99 0.31 0.02
C PHE A 8 5.05 0.45 -1.06
N GLU A 9 6.30 0.19 -0.69
CA GLU A 9 7.54 0.43 -1.44
C GLU A 9 7.50 -0.11 -2.89
N TYR A 10 6.87 -1.27 -3.11
CA TYR A 10 6.80 -1.91 -4.43
C TYR A 10 5.39 -1.89 -5.07
N SER A 11 4.41 -1.23 -4.45
CA SER A 11 3.03 -1.17 -4.94
C SER A 11 2.43 0.23 -4.86
N HIS A 12 2.72 1.04 -5.88
CA HIS A 12 2.07 2.33 -6.12
C HIS A 12 0.54 2.26 -6.07
N LYS A 13 -0.06 1.15 -6.53
CA LYS A 13 -1.51 0.94 -6.49
C LYS A 13 -2.04 0.81 -5.05
N ALA A 14 -1.34 0.03 -4.21
CA ALA A 14 -1.71 -0.11 -2.81
C ALA A 14 -1.48 1.20 -2.03
N THR A 15 -0.39 1.91 -2.33
CA THR A 15 -0.12 3.23 -1.73
C THR A 15 -1.20 4.25 -2.10
N PHE A 16 -1.57 4.33 -3.38
CA PHE A 16 -2.65 5.21 -3.82
C PHE A 16 -4.00 4.84 -3.17
N PHE A 17 -4.31 3.55 -3.10
CA PHE A 17 -5.52 3.06 -2.43
C PHE A 17 -5.55 3.45 -0.95
N ALA A 18 -4.44 3.26 -0.23
CA ALA A 18 -4.33 3.64 1.18
C ALA A 18 -4.52 5.16 1.37
N ILE A 19 -3.89 5.98 0.54
CA ILE A 19 -4.06 7.44 0.56
C ILE A 19 -5.52 7.83 0.32
N LEU A 20 -6.19 7.21 -0.66
CA LEU A 20 -7.60 7.47 -0.95
C LEU A 20 -8.50 7.12 0.24
N MET A 21 -8.27 5.96 0.88
CA MET A 21 -9.04 5.55 2.06
C MET A 21 -8.81 6.48 3.26
N ASP A 22 -7.58 6.99 3.45
CA ASP A 22 -7.27 7.97 4.48
C ASP A 22 -8.01 9.30 4.23
N LEU A 23 -8.09 9.76 2.98
CA LEU A 23 -8.85 10.96 2.62
C LEU A 23 -10.35 10.80 2.88
N ILE A 24 -10.92 9.63 2.57
CA ILE A 24 -12.33 9.32 2.87
C ILE A 24 -12.57 9.30 4.37
N ALA A 25 -11.71 8.64 5.14
CA ALA A 25 -11.81 8.59 6.60
C ALA A 25 -11.72 9.99 7.23
N TYR A 26 -10.85 10.85 6.69
CA TYR A 26 -10.74 12.24 7.12
C TYR A 26 -12.02 13.04 6.80
N GLY A 27 -12.55 12.91 5.59
CA GLY A 27 -13.82 13.55 5.20
C GLY A 27 -14.99 13.12 6.09
N LEU A 28 -15.08 11.83 6.42
CA LEU A 28 -16.08 11.30 7.35
C LEU A 28 -15.89 11.83 8.79
N SER A 29 -14.65 12.03 9.22
CA SER A 29 -14.35 12.61 10.53
C SER A 29 -14.82 14.07 10.62
N ILE A 30 -14.62 14.87 9.55
CA ILE A 30 -15.15 16.23 9.48
C ILE A 30 -16.69 16.21 9.46
N ALA A 31 -17.30 15.34 8.65
CA ALA A 31 -18.75 15.21 8.59
C ALA A 31 -19.34 14.87 9.96
N ALA A 32 -18.70 13.97 10.71
CA ALA A 32 -19.12 13.64 12.07
C ALA A 32 -19.13 14.85 12.99
N ILE A 33 -18.07 15.68 12.97
CA ILE A 33 -17.99 16.92 13.76
C ILE A 33 -19.15 17.86 13.39
N VAL A 34 -19.42 18.05 12.10
CA VAL A 34 -20.53 18.89 11.63
C VAL A 34 -21.87 18.37 12.16
N PHE A 35 -22.10 17.05 12.11
CA PHE A 35 -23.33 16.46 12.64
C PHE A 35 -23.47 16.64 14.16
N PHE A 36 -22.38 16.55 14.93
CA PHE A 36 -22.42 16.83 16.37
C PHE A 36 -22.70 18.31 16.67
N VAL A 37 -22.16 19.24 15.89
CA VAL A 37 -22.46 20.69 16.05
C VAL A 37 -23.93 20.97 15.73
N LEU A 38 -24.48 20.31 14.72
CA LEU A 38 -25.89 20.43 14.34
C LEU A 38 -26.86 19.71 15.29
N ALA A 39 -26.36 19.04 16.33
CA ALA A 39 -27.19 18.32 17.30
C ALA A 39 -28.16 19.18 18.09
N GLY A 40 -27.82 20.45 18.32
CA GLY A 40 -28.75 21.41 18.90
C GLY A 40 -29.99 21.69 18.04
N LYS A 41 -29.90 21.50 16.72
CA LYS A 41 -31.01 21.77 15.76
C LYS A 41 -31.81 20.52 15.39
N PHE A 42 -31.15 19.39 15.19
CA PHE A 42 -31.77 18.16 14.69
C PHE A 42 -31.91 17.06 15.76
N GLY A 43 -31.44 17.32 16.98
CA GLY A 43 -31.57 16.40 18.12
C GLY A 43 -30.88 15.06 17.87
N LEU A 44 -31.48 13.99 18.39
CA LEU A 44 -30.89 12.64 18.46
C LEU A 44 -30.43 12.08 17.10
N TRP A 45 -31.13 12.39 16.00
CA TRP A 45 -30.80 11.87 14.67
C TRP A 45 -29.42 12.28 14.18
N SER A 46 -29.03 13.53 14.43
CA SER A 46 -27.71 14.03 14.05
C SER A 46 -26.58 13.39 14.88
N VAL A 47 -26.84 13.10 16.16
CA VAL A 47 -25.91 12.38 17.04
C VAL A 47 -25.67 10.96 16.51
N LEU A 48 -26.74 10.24 16.14
CA LEU A 48 -26.64 8.89 15.58
C LEU A 48 -25.86 8.88 14.26
N THR A 49 -26.14 9.83 13.36
CA THR A 49 -25.42 9.96 12.09
C THR A 49 -23.95 10.32 12.31
N GLY A 50 -23.65 11.18 13.27
CA GLY A 50 -22.27 11.53 13.66
C GLY A 50 -21.48 10.32 14.16
N ILE A 51 -22.08 9.50 15.03
CA ILE A 51 -21.48 8.25 15.50
C ILE A 51 -21.24 7.29 14.33
N LEU A 52 -22.22 7.13 13.43
CA LEU A 52 -22.07 6.29 12.24
C LEU A 52 -20.91 6.75 11.35
N CYS A 53 -20.75 8.06 11.14
CA CYS A 53 -19.63 8.61 10.39
C CYS A 53 -18.28 8.28 11.04
N ILE A 54 -18.15 8.33 12.37
CA ILE A 54 -16.93 7.93 13.09
C ILE A 54 -16.65 6.44 12.88
N VAL A 55 -17.66 5.59 13.04
CA VAL A 55 -17.50 4.13 12.85
C VAL A 55 -17.03 3.82 11.43
N LEU A 56 -17.62 4.48 10.42
CA LEU A 56 -17.19 4.34 9.04
C LEU A 56 -15.78 4.87 8.83
N ALA A 57 -15.40 6.01 9.40
CA ALA A 57 -14.05 6.56 9.29
C ALA A 57 -13.00 5.56 9.82
N ILE A 58 -13.26 4.95 10.98
CA ILE A 58 -12.40 3.91 11.56
C ILE A 58 -12.32 2.70 10.63
N PHE A 59 -13.45 2.24 10.09
CA PHE A 59 -13.50 1.12 9.16
C PHE A 59 -12.69 1.37 7.88
N PHE A 60 -12.87 2.54 7.25
CA PHE A 60 -12.13 2.93 6.04
C PHE A 60 -10.62 3.03 6.32
N TYR A 61 -10.22 3.63 7.44
CA TYR A 61 -8.82 3.78 7.80
C TYR A 61 -8.14 2.43 8.12
N PHE A 62 -8.66 1.70 9.11
CA PHE A 62 -8.00 0.48 9.61
C PHE A 62 -8.24 -0.73 8.70
N PHE A 63 -9.48 -0.96 8.27
CA PHE A 63 -9.81 -2.20 7.58
C PHE A 63 -9.50 -2.10 6.09
N LEU A 64 -9.88 -1.01 5.44
CA LEU A 64 -9.61 -0.84 4.01
C LEU A 64 -8.21 -0.29 3.77
N GLY A 65 -7.85 0.86 4.35
CA GLY A 65 -6.55 1.49 4.15
C GLY A 65 -5.38 0.58 4.53
N LYS A 66 -5.35 0.09 5.77
CA LYS A 66 -4.24 -0.77 6.26
C LYS A 66 -4.38 -2.23 5.84
N LYS A 67 -5.47 -2.91 6.19
CA LYS A 67 -5.57 -4.37 6.00
C LYS A 67 -5.79 -4.76 4.54
N ALA A 68 -6.75 -4.13 3.85
CA ALA A 68 -6.96 -4.41 2.43
C ALA A 68 -5.81 -3.87 1.56
N GLY A 69 -5.29 -2.67 1.87
CA GLY A 69 -4.09 -2.12 1.22
C GLY A 69 -2.89 -3.06 1.29
N ALA A 70 -2.58 -3.62 2.47
CA ALA A 70 -1.49 -4.60 2.62
C ALA A 70 -1.72 -5.88 1.81
N SER A 71 -2.96 -6.37 1.73
CA SER A 71 -3.32 -7.52 0.90
C SER A 71 -3.11 -7.24 -0.59
N ILE A 72 -3.52 -6.06 -1.06
CA ILE A 72 -3.30 -5.60 -2.43
C ILE A 72 -1.80 -5.48 -2.71
N ALA A 73 -1.04 -4.86 -1.80
CA ALA A 73 0.40 -4.71 -1.93
C ALA A 73 1.10 -6.06 -2.06
N LYS A 74 0.73 -7.05 -1.22
CA LYS A 74 1.30 -8.39 -1.27
C LYS A 74 1.03 -9.08 -2.61
N LYS A 75 -0.21 -9.01 -3.11
CA LYS A 75 -0.58 -9.61 -4.40
C LYS A 75 0.11 -8.93 -5.57
N ASP A 76 0.15 -7.60 -5.58
CA ASP A 76 0.79 -6.82 -6.64
C ASP A 76 2.31 -7.03 -6.64
N PHE A 77 2.93 -7.07 -5.47
CA PHE A 77 4.35 -7.38 -5.32
C PHE A 77 4.69 -8.79 -5.84
N GLN A 78 3.94 -9.81 -5.42
CA GLN A 78 4.14 -11.19 -5.89
C GLN A 78 4.00 -11.33 -7.41
N LYS A 79 3.11 -10.56 -8.02
CA LYS A 79 3.01 -10.49 -9.48
C LYS A 79 4.24 -9.80 -10.08
N LYS A 80 4.59 -8.61 -9.59
CA LYS A 80 5.68 -7.80 -10.13
C LYS A 80 7.04 -8.48 -10.01
N ILE A 81 7.33 -9.14 -8.89
CA ILE A 81 8.62 -9.81 -8.73
C ILE A 81 8.83 -10.95 -9.73
N ARG A 82 7.74 -11.56 -10.21
CA ARG A 82 7.77 -12.62 -11.23
C ARG A 82 7.79 -12.10 -12.67
N THR A 83 7.26 -10.90 -12.90
CA THR A 83 7.05 -10.39 -14.27
C THR A 83 7.93 -9.19 -14.63
N ASN A 84 8.41 -8.42 -13.65
CA ASN A 84 9.19 -7.21 -13.88
C ASN A 84 10.64 -7.41 -13.40
N PRO A 85 11.61 -7.48 -14.33
CA PRO A 85 13.01 -7.74 -13.98
C PRO A 85 13.66 -6.60 -13.18
N LEU A 86 13.17 -5.36 -13.29
CA LEU A 86 13.68 -4.24 -12.49
C LEU A 86 13.28 -4.36 -11.02
N VAL A 87 12.01 -4.71 -10.75
CA VAL A 87 11.54 -4.92 -9.36
C VAL A 87 12.25 -6.11 -8.71
N ALA A 88 12.49 -7.17 -9.49
CA ALA A 88 13.29 -8.31 -9.07
C ALA A 88 14.73 -7.92 -8.76
N TYR A 89 15.35 -7.08 -9.60
CA TYR A 89 16.69 -6.53 -9.37
C TYR A 89 16.78 -5.73 -8.08
N GLU A 90 15.88 -4.77 -7.87
CA GLU A 90 15.83 -3.96 -6.65
C GLU A 90 15.69 -4.84 -5.40
N TYR A 91 14.79 -5.81 -5.44
CA TYR A 91 14.54 -6.70 -4.31
C TYR A 91 15.77 -7.57 -3.93
N VAL A 92 16.52 -8.07 -4.92
CA VAL A 92 17.78 -8.80 -4.68
C VAL A 92 18.88 -7.86 -4.23
N ASN A 93 18.98 -6.67 -4.84
CA ASN A 93 19.99 -5.67 -4.52
C ASN A 93 19.83 -5.10 -3.10
N ASP A 94 18.60 -5.02 -2.61
CA ASP A 94 18.27 -4.66 -1.22
C ASP A 94 18.60 -5.80 -0.22
N GLY A 95 19.09 -6.94 -0.69
CA GLY A 95 19.43 -8.10 0.14
C GLY A 95 18.22 -8.86 0.69
N ARG A 96 17.03 -8.67 0.12
CA ARG A 96 15.79 -9.31 0.62
C ARG A 96 15.57 -10.73 0.11
N ALA A 97 16.28 -11.14 -0.94
CA ALA A 97 16.33 -12.51 -1.44
C ALA A 97 17.63 -12.78 -2.22
N SER A 98 17.94 -14.06 -2.41
CA SER A 98 19.08 -14.49 -3.23
C SER A 98 18.80 -14.33 -4.73
N TYR A 99 19.87 -14.22 -5.52
CA TYR A 99 19.75 -14.18 -6.97
C TYR A 99 19.10 -15.47 -7.50
N GLU A 100 19.52 -16.62 -6.98
CA GLU A 100 19.07 -17.94 -7.43
C GLU A 100 17.56 -18.12 -7.24
N GLU A 101 17.04 -17.69 -6.08
CA GLU A 101 15.61 -17.76 -5.77
C GLU A 101 14.78 -16.92 -6.74
N ILE A 102 15.21 -15.68 -7.01
CA ILE A 102 14.48 -14.76 -7.88
C ILE A 102 14.64 -15.13 -9.36
N ALA A 103 15.82 -15.60 -9.77
CA ALA A 103 16.08 -16.10 -11.12
C ALA A 103 15.20 -17.32 -11.47
N ALA A 104 14.91 -18.19 -10.49
CA ALA A 104 14.04 -19.34 -10.70
C ALA A 104 12.57 -18.97 -10.97
N ILE A 105 12.09 -17.84 -10.42
CA ILE A 105 10.70 -17.41 -10.56
C ILE A 105 10.49 -16.28 -11.58
N ASN A 106 11.56 -15.63 -12.02
CA ASN A 106 11.55 -14.55 -13.01
C ASN A 106 12.64 -14.77 -14.07
N PRO A 107 12.32 -15.48 -15.17
CA PRO A 107 13.28 -15.77 -16.24
C PRO A 107 13.83 -14.50 -16.90
N ALA A 108 13.00 -13.46 -17.07
CA ALA A 108 13.42 -12.18 -17.66
C ALA A 108 14.46 -11.45 -16.80
N PHE A 109 14.42 -11.66 -15.48
CA PHE A 109 15.47 -11.15 -14.58
C PHE A 109 16.79 -11.90 -14.79
N ALA A 110 16.75 -13.23 -14.88
CA ALA A 110 17.94 -14.07 -15.11
C ALA A 110 18.62 -13.82 -16.48
N GLU A 111 17.82 -13.44 -17.49
CA GLU A 111 18.32 -13.04 -18.81
C GLU A 111 19.03 -11.69 -18.78
N GLN A 112 18.54 -10.74 -17.97
CA GLN A 112 19.04 -9.37 -17.97
C GLN A 112 20.15 -9.13 -16.94
N TYR A 113 20.19 -9.90 -15.85
CA TYR A 113 21.09 -9.69 -14.74
C TYR A 113 21.84 -10.97 -14.38
N VAL A 114 23.05 -10.81 -13.84
CA VAL A 114 23.91 -11.90 -13.38
C VAL A 114 24.76 -11.40 -12.21
N VAL A 115 25.04 -12.29 -11.27
CA VAL A 115 26.00 -12.03 -10.20
C VAL A 115 27.40 -12.13 -10.78
N ASN A 116 28.20 -11.08 -10.63
CA ASN A 116 29.60 -11.07 -11.08
C ASN A 116 30.52 -11.78 -10.07
N ASP A 117 31.81 -11.91 -10.40
CA ASP A 117 32.81 -12.57 -9.55
C ASP A 117 33.01 -11.89 -8.18
N PHE A 118 32.52 -10.65 -8.02
CA PHE A 118 32.54 -9.89 -6.77
C PHE A 118 31.25 -10.03 -5.95
N GLY A 119 30.34 -10.93 -6.34
CA GLY A 119 29.05 -11.12 -5.68
C GLY A 119 28.04 -9.99 -5.93
N LYS A 120 28.31 -9.08 -6.87
CA LYS A 120 27.42 -7.95 -7.19
C LYS A 120 26.51 -8.28 -8.37
N LEU A 121 25.26 -7.86 -8.24
CA LEU A 121 24.26 -8.01 -9.29
C LEU A 121 24.52 -6.97 -10.40
N THR A 122 24.85 -7.44 -11.59
CA THR A 122 25.18 -6.61 -12.76
C THR A 122 24.31 -6.95 -13.95
N ARG A 123 24.10 -5.98 -14.85
CA ARG A 123 23.35 -6.23 -16.08
C ARG A 123 24.23 -7.02 -17.05
N ARG A 124 23.71 -8.09 -17.65
CA ARG A 124 24.39 -8.79 -18.74
C ARG A 124 24.61 -7.80 -19.88
N LYS A 125 25.87 -7.67 -20.31
CA LYS A 125 26.17 -7.00 -21.57
C LYS A 125 25.67 -7.92 -22.69
N LYS A 126 24.86 -7.37 -23.59
CA LYS A 126 24.47 -8.03 -24.84
C LYS A 126 25.68 -8.25 -25.72
#